data_AF-A0A6P1HRH4-F1
#
_entry.id   AF-A0A6P1HRH4-F1
#
_cell.length_a   1.000
_cell.length_b   1.000
_cell.length_c   1.000
_cell.angle_alpha   90.00
_cell.angle_beta   90.00
_cell.angle_gamma   90.00
#
_symmetry.space_group_name_H-M   'P 1'
#
loop_
_entity.id
_entity.type
_entity.pdbx_description
1 polymer ?
#
loop_
_entity_poly.entity_id
_entity_poly.type
_entity_poly.pdbx_seq_one_letter_code
_entity_poly.pdbx_strand_id
1 'polypeptide(L)'
;MQLYADFRRQHPHTAIPADYVTESGFHLGRWQHRQRVARMLGTLPPHRIAELDAIGFVWSDDDTPLPTVSRIDGKRRRMLTEIAAYREEHGNALVPANYVTADGEQVGQWLYRAVKKWRADALPDDERGPLAVLGVSPSPRPRGPRTSAQRTGSAVRHPGRRPPARI
;
A
#
# COMPACT_ATOMS: atom_id res chain seq x y z
N MET A 1 -0.65 17.09 5.43
CA MET A 1 0.08 17.34 6.68
C MET A 1 -0.79 18.15 7.63
N GLN A 2 -1.14 19.40 7.31
CA GLN A 2 -2.00 20.23 8.18
C GLN A 2 -3.34 19.58 8.55
N LEU A 3 -4.09 19.06 7.57
CA LEU A 3 -5.36 18.37 7.81
C LEU A 3 -5.25 17.20 8.80
N TYR A 4 -4.14 16.47 8.78
CA TYR A 4 -3.89 15.39 9.73
C TYR A 4 -3.63 15.92 11.13
N ALA A 5 -2.75 16.92 11.25
CA ALA A 5 -2.45 17.56 12.53
C ALA A 5 -3.71 18.17 13.15
N ASP A 6 -4.54 18.84 12.35
CA ASP A 6 -5.80 19.45 12.80
C ASP A 6 -6.79 18.39 13.29
N PHE A 7 -6.96 17.28 12.55
CA PHE A 7 -7.79 16.16 12.97
C PHE A 7 -7.31 15.57 14.30
N ARG A 8 -6.00 15.34 14.46
CA ARG A 8 -5.42 14.77 15.68
C ARG A 8 -5.53 15.71 16.88
N ARG A 9 -5.46 17.03 16.69
CA ARG A 9 -5.73 17.99 17.77
C ARG A 9 -7.18 17.93 18.25
N GLN A 10 -8.13 17.74 17.33
CA GLN A 10 -9.56 17.61 17.67
C GLN A 10 -9.92 16.21 18.21
N HIS A 11 -9.19 15.18 17.78
CA HIS A 11 -9.44 13.78 18.11
C HIS A 11 -8.16 13.03 18.52
N PRO A 12 -7.56 13.32 19.69
CA PRO A 12 -6.24 12.80 20.07
C PRO A 12 -6.17 11.27 20.23
N HIS A 13 -7.29 10.62 20.59
CA HIS A 13 -7.35 9.18 20.83
C HIS A 13 -8.13 8.41 19.77
N THR A 14 -8.53 9.08 18.69
CA THR A 14 -9.33 8.45 17.64
C THR A 14 -8.44 8.03 16.49
N ALA A 15 -8.50 6.73 16.16
CA ALA A 15 -7.94 6.22 14.92
C ALA A 15 -8.73 6.80 13.73
N ILE A 16 -8.02 7.25 12.68
CA ILE A 16 -8.69 7.77 11.48
C ILE A 16 -9.23 6.58 10.67
N PRO A 17 -10.56 6.46 10.47
CA PRO A 17 -11.13 5.42 9.63
C PRO A 17 -10.54 5.47 8.20
N ALA A 18 -10.37 4.31 7.56
CA ALA A 18 -9.74 4.23 6.25
C ALA A 18 -10.51 4.99 5.14
N ASP A 19 -11.82 5.12 5.30
CA ASP A 19 -12.75 5.81 4.43
C ASP A 19 -13.05 7.26 4.86
N TYR A 20 -12.46 7.74 5.96
CA TYR A 20 -12.70 9.08 6.46
C TYR A 20 -12.34 10.16 5.42
N VAL A 21 -13.29 11.07 5.22
CA VAL A 21 -13.22 12.21 4.32
C VAL A 21 -13.40 13.49 5.13
N THR A 22 -12.52 14.46 4.92
CA THR A 22 -12.66 15.79 5.54
C THR A 22 -13.86 16.54 4.95
N GLU A 23 -14.29 17.61 5.61
CA GLU A 23 -15.34 18.50 5.11
C GLU A 23 -15.04 19.06 3.71
N SER A 24 -13.76 19.24 3.40
CA SER A 24 -13.28 19.68 2.08
C SER A 24 -13.21 18.58 1.01
N GLY A 25 -13.68 17.36 1.31
CA GLY A 25 -13.67 16.23 0.38
C GLY A 25 -12.33 15.47 0.30
N PHE A 26 -11.38 15.73 1.20
CA PHE A 26 -10.08 15.05 1.17
C PHE A 26 -10.14 13.70 1.91
N HIS A 27 -9.78 12.61 1.23
CA HIS A 27 -9.73 11.26 1.81
C HIS A 27 -8.52 11.09 2.75
N LEU A 28 -8.63 11.62 3.97
CA LEU A 28 -7.55 11.62 4.96
C LEU A 28 -7.21 10.20 5.45
N GLY A 29 -8.20 9.33 5.60
CA GLY A 29 -7.99 7.92 5.93
C GLY A 29 -7.12 7.17 4.91
N ARG A 30 -7.44 7.34 3.61
CA ARG A 30 -6.66 6.79 2.51
C ARG A 30 -5.26 7.40 2.45
N TRP A 31 -5.14 8.71 2.69
CA TRP A 31 -3.84 9.37 2.74
C TRP A 31 -2.94 8.80 3.85
N GLN A 32 -3.48 8.59 5.06
CA GLN A 32 -2.77 7.96 6.17
C GLN A 32 -2.31 6.55 5.79
N HIS A 33 -3.20 5.73 5.23
CA HIS A 33 -2.88 4.38 4.79
C HIS A 33 -1.73 4.38 3.77
N ARG A 34 -1.75 5.30 2.79
CA ARG A 34 -0.67 5.45 1.81
C ARG A 34 0.68 5.80 2.45
N GLN A 35 0.71 6.69 3.46
CA GLN A 35 1.97 7.00 4.16
C GLN A 35 2.51 5.75 4.87
N ARG A 36 1.63 5.03 5.59
CA ARG A 36 1.97 3.77 6.29
C ARG A 36 2.54 2.70 5.33
N VAL A 37 1.88 2.47 4.20
CA VAL A 37 2.34 1.54 3.15
C VAL A 37 3.67 1.97 2.54
N ALA A 38 3.84 3.26 2.23
CA ALA A 38 5.09 3.76 1.66
C ALA A 38 6.28 3.60 2.62
N ARG A 39 6.06 3.80 3.93
CA ARG A 39 7.09 3.54 4.95
C ARG A 39 7.42 2.05 5.03
N MET A 40 6.40 1.18 5.09
CA MET A 40 6.57 -0.28 5.10
C MET A 40 7.38 -0.79 3.89
N LEU A 41 7.12 -0.25 2.70
CA LEU A 41 7.84 -0.62 1.47
C LEU A 41 9.21 0.07 1.35
N GLY A 42 9.57 0.96 2.28
CA GLY A 42 10.80 1.74 2.22
C GLY A 42 10.88 2.67 1.01
N THR A 43 9.73 3.06 0.44
CA THR A 43 9.62 4.01 -0.67
C THR A 43 9.38 5.45 -0.18
N LEU A 44 9.01 5.61 1.10
CA LEU A 44 8.87 6.92 1.72
C LEU A 44 10.25 7.53 2.04
N PRO A 45 10.56 8.74 1.54
CA PRO A 45 11.84 9.39 1.81
C PRO A 45 12.05 9.71 3.30
N PRO A 46 13.30 9.67 3.82
CA PRO A 46 13.59 9.97 5.22
C PRO A 46 13.10 11.35 5.70
N HIS A 47 13.24 12.39 4.88
CA HIS A 47 12.75 13.73 5.23
C HIS A 47 11.22 13.76 5.42
N ARG A 48 10.47 12.99 4.62
CA ARG A 48 9.01 12.88 4.76
C ARG A 48 8.61 12.15 6.04
N ILE A 49 9.39 11.14 6.43
CA ILE A 49 9.21 10.46 7.72
C ILE A 49 9.40 11.48 8.85
N ALA A 50 10.49 12.26 8.82
CA ALA A 50 10.74 13.29 9.83
C ALA A 50 9.64 14.36 9.89
N GLU A 51 9.12 14.81 8.75
CA GLU A 51 7.98 15.74 8.71
C GLU A 51 6.70 15.15 9.32
N LEU A 52 6.45 13.85 9.11
CA LEU A 52 5.30 13.13 9.67
C LEU A 52 5.46 12.92 11.18
N ASP A 53 6.67 12.55 11.63
CA ASP A 53 6.99 12.40 13.03
C ASP A 53 6.83 13.73 13.79
N ALA A 54 7.27 14.84 13.19
CA ALA A 54 7.17 16.18 13.78
C ALA A 54 5.73 16.65 14.04
N ILE A 55 4.75 16.12 13.28
CA ILE A 55 3.32 16.41 13.49
C ILE A 55 2.59 15.33 14.31
N GLY A 56 3.32 14.38 14.90
CA GLY A 56 2.76 13.30 15.69
C GLY A 56 1.98 12.27 14.86
N PHE A 57 2.46 11.98 13.64
CA PHE A 57 1.82 10.98 12.78
C PHE A 57 1.87 9.58 13.41
N VAL A 58 0.69 8.99 13.59
CA VAL A 58 0.54 7.66 14.17
C VAL A 58 0.75 6.61 13.08
N TRP A 59 1.88 5.90 13.15
CA TRP A 59 2.27 4.89 12.17
C TRP A 59 1.54 3.55 12.33
N SER A 60 1.05 3.23 13.52
CA SER A 60 0.28 2.02 13.81
C SER A 60 -0.72 2.29 14.93
N ASP A 61 -1.82 1.52 14.95
CA ASP A 61 -2.93 1.80 15.86
C ASP A 61 -2.70 1.20 17.27
N ASP A 62 -1.95 0.09 17.38
CA ASP A 62 -1.72 -0.65 18.63
C ASP A 62 -0.27 -0.59 19.14
N ASP A 63 0.45 0.51 18.86
CA ASP A 63 1.91 0.71 19.12
C ASP A 63 2.86 -0.36 18.53
N THR A 64 2.32 -1.40 17.90
CA THR A 64 3.07 -2.44 17.20
C THR A 64 3.67 -1.83 15.94
N PRO A 65 4.99 -1.81 15.77
CA PRO A 65 5.59 -1.24 14.57
C PRO A 65 5.10 -1.95 13.31
N LEU A 66 4.75 -1.18 12.28
CA LEU A 66 4.44 -1.77 10.98
C LEU A 66 5.65 -2.58 10.47
N PRO A 67 5.41 -3.72 9.82
CA PRO A 67 6.48 -4.50 9.24
C PRO A 67 7.23 -3.64 8.21
N THR A 68 8.55 -3.78 8.14
CA THR A 68 9.37 -3.11 7.13
C THR A 68 9.91 -4.15 6.17
N VAL A 69 9.66 -3.96 4.88
CA VAL A 69 10.14 -4.86 3.83
C VAL A 69 11.61 -4.53 3.56
N SER A 70 12.46 -5.55 3.66
CA SER A 70 13.90 -5.40 3.40
C SER A 70 14.16 -4.85 2.00
N ARG A 71 15.07 -3.87 1.89
CA ARG A 71 15.49 -3.29 0.61
C ARG A 71 16.21 -4.31 -0.28
N ILE A 72 16.84 -5.31 0.34
CA ILE A 72 17.60 -6.37 -0.33
C ILE A 72 16.64 -7.32 -1.06
N ASP A 73 15.43 -7.51 -0.55
CA ASP A 73 14.40 -8.33 -1.20
C ASP A 73 13.63 -7.52 -2.27
N GLY A 74 14.34 -7.20 -3.34
CA GLY A 74 13.83 -6.36 -4.43
C GLY A 74 12.59 -6.94 -5.11
N LYS A 75 12.53 -8.27 -5.28
CA LYS A 75 11.38 -8.93 -5.92
C LYS A 75 10.13 -8.83 -5.05
N ARG A 76 10.23 -9.20 -3.78
CA ARG A 76 9.09 -9.12 -2.86
C ARG A 76 8.59 -7.69 -2.73
N ARG A 77 9.50 -6.73 -2.64
CA ARG A 77 9.14 -5.31 -2.60
C ARG A 77 8.41 -4.88 -3.87
N ARG A 78 8.86 -5.27 -5.07
CA ARG A 78 8.12 -5.01 -6.32
C ARG A 78 6.73 -5.62 -6.27
N MET A 79 6.59 -6.90 -5.93
CA MET A 79 5.28 -7.57 -5.86
C MET A 79 4.32 -6.87 -4.89
N LEU A 80 4.80 -6.47 -3.70
CA LEU A 80 3.99 -5.76 -2.72
C LEU A 80 3.62 -4.34 -3.19
N THR A 81 4.51 -3.65 -3.88
CA THR A 81 4.21 -2.35 -4.52
C THR A 81 3.09 -2.49 -5.55
N GLU A 82 3.12 -3.54 -6.37
CA GLU A 82 2.09 -3.80 -7.38
C GLU A 82 0.74 -4.15 -6.74
N ILE A 83 0.73 -4.94 -5.67
CA ILE A 83 -0.50 -5.22 -4.90
C ILE A 83 -1.05 -3.94 -4.28
N ALA A 84 -0.19 -3.07 -3.75
CA ALA A 84 -0.59 -1.77 -3.22
C ALA A 84 -1.21 -0.88 -4.31
N ALA A 85 -0.59 -0.82 -5.49
CA ALA A 85 -1.11 -0.07 -6.64
C ALA A 85 -2.47 -0.61 -7.10
N TYR A 86 -2.60 -1.93 -7.22
CA TYR A 86 -3.87 -2.60 -7.56
C TYR A 86 -4.97 -2.25 -6.56
N ARG A 87 -4.66 -2.25 -5.25
CA ARG A 87 -5.61 -1.88 -4.21
C ARG A 87 -6.06 -0.43 -4.30
N GLU A 88 -5.16 0.48 -4.65
CA GLU A 88 -5.49 1.89 -4.83
C GLU A 88 -6.41 2.12 -6.04
N GLU A 89 -6.24 1.34 -7.10
CA GLU A 89 -7.08 1.40 -8.31
C GLU A 89 -8.45 0.74 -8.12
N HIS A 90 -8.49 -0.43 -7.48
CA HIS A 90 -9.70 -1.28 -7.39
C HIS A 90 -10.39 -1.26 -6.01
N GLY A 91 -9.79 -0.61 -5.02
CA GLY A 91 -10.30 -0.55 -3.64
C GLY A 91 -10.13 -1.84 -2.83
N ASN A 92 -9.54 -2.88 -3.41
CA ASN A 92 -9.34 -4.18 -2.75
C ASN A 92 -8.06 -4.88 -3.25
N ALA A 93 -7.53 -5.82 -2.47
CA ALA A 93 -6.33 -6.58 -2.82
C ALA A 93 -6.62 -7.93 -3.52
N LEU A 94 -7.76 -8.07 -4.21
CA LEU A 94 -8.15 -9.31 -4.89
C LEU A 94 -7.48 -9.44 -6.27
N VAL A 95 -6.15 -9.39 -6.29
CA VAL A 95 -5.36 -9.49 -7.53
C VAL A 95 -5.63 -10.86 -8.21
N PRO A 96 -6.08 -10.89 -9.47
CA PRO A 96 -6.35 -12.14 -10.20
C PRO A 96 -5.12 -13.05 -10.28
N ALA A 97 -5.29 -14.38 -10.26
CA ALA A 97 -4.16 -15.32 -10.27
C ALA A 97 -3.28 -15.23 -11.53
N ASN A 98 -3.87 -14.81 -12.66
CA ASN A 98 -3.20 -14.59 -13.93
C ASN A 98 -2.77 -13.13 -14.15
N TYR A 99 -2.83 -12.27 -13.12
CA TYR A 99 -2.40 -10.88 -13.25
C TYR A 99 -0.88 -10.81 -13.42
N VAL A 100 -0.47 -10.13 -14.48
CA VAL A 100 0.91 -9.88 -14.86
C VAL A 100 1.08 -8.39 -15.09
N THR A 101 2.13 -7.79 -14.55
CA THR A 101 2.43 -6.36 -14.76
C THR A 101 2.91 -6.09 -16.18
N ALA A 102 2.98 -4.82 -16.57
CA ALA A 102 3.61 -4.40 -17.83
C ALA A 102 5.06 -4.87 -17.96
N ASP A 103 5.78 -4.97 -16.83
CA ASP A 103 7.16 -5.45 -16.77
C ASP A 103 7.29 -6.99 -16.75
N GLY A 104 6.17 -7.72 -16.88
CA GLY A 104 6.16 -9.19 -16.91
C GLY A 104 6.17 -9.88 -15.55
N GLU A 105 6.02 -9.15 -14.44
CA GLU A 105 5.99 -9.72 -13.10
C GLU A 105 4.64 -10.41 -12.84
N GLN A 106 4.67 -11.71 -12.53
CA GLN A 106 3.46 -12.53 -12.29
C GLN A 106 2.94 -12.38 -10.86
N VAL A 107 2.48 -11.17 -10.51
CA VAL A 107 2.01 -10.81 -9.16
C VAL A 107 0.86 -11.73 -8.71
N GLY A 108 -0.06 -12.06 -9.62
CA GLY A 108 -1.19 -12.93 -9.32
C GLY A 108 -0.78 -14.32 -8.83
N GLN A 109 0.18 -14.92 -9.53
CA GLN A 109 0.69 -16.25 -9.21
C GLN A 109 1.58 -16.22 -7.97
N TRP A 110 2.36 -15.16 -7.79
CA TRP A 110 3.15 -14.94 -6.58
C TRP A 110 2.24 -14.84 -5.34
N LEU A 111 1.19 -14.00 -5.41
CA LEU A 111 0.23 -13.82 -4.33
C LEU A 111 -0.52 -15.12 -4.02
N TYR A 112 -0.93 -15.87 -5.05
CA TYR A 112 -1.55 -17.19 -4.86
C TYR A 112 -0.66 -18.14 -4.06
N ARG A 113 0.65 -18.22 -4.38
CA ARG A 113 1.61 -19.06 -3.65
C ARG A 113 1.80 -18.60 -2.22
N ALA A 114 1.91 -17.29 -1.99
CA ALA A 114 2.02 -16.72 -0.65
C ALA A 114 0.79 -17.05 0.22
N VAL A 115 -0.42 -16.82 -0.30
CA VAL A 115 -1.67 -17.16 0.40
C VAL A 115 -1.81 -18.67 0.64
N LYS A 116 -1.38 -19.52 -0.32
CA LYS A 116 -1.36 -20.97 -0.13
C LYS A 116 -0.45 -21.39 1.02
N LYS A 117 0.75 -20.79 1.14
CA LYS A 117 1.65 -21.03 2.27
C LYS A 117 1.07 -20.51 3.58
N TRP A 118 0.43 -19.34 3.56
CA TRP A 118 -0.20 -18.76 4.74
C TRP A 118 -1.29 -19.66 5.30
N ARG A 119 -2.16 -20.21 4.44
CA ARG A 119 -3.18 -21.19 4.85
C ARG A 119 -2.63 -22.50 5.41
N ALA A 120 -1.39 -22.84 5.07
CA ALA A 120 -0.70 -24.03 5.55
C ALA A 120 0.21 -23.70 6.76
N ASP A 121 0.04 -22.53 7.37
CA ASP A 121 0.87 -22.00 8.47
C ASP A 121 2.38 -21.97 8.20
N ALA A 122 2.78 -22.05 6.93
CA ALA A 122 4.16 -22.13 6.46
C ALA A 122 4.70 -20.80 5.90
N LEU A 123 3.94 -19.71 6.04
CA LEU A 123 4.40 -18.36 5.70
C LEU A 123 5.00 -17.70 6.95
N PRO A 124 6.22 -17.15 6.94
CA PRO A 124 6.78 -16.41 8.07
C PRO A 124 5.97 -15.14 8.42
N ASP A 125 6.00 -14.70 9.68
CA ASP A 125 5.25 -13.50 10.11
C ASP A 125 5.76 -12.22 9.44
N ASP A 126 7.06 -12.15 9.14
CA ASP A 126 7.61 -11.03 8.39
C ASP A 126 7.00 -10.95 6.98
N GLU A 127 6.63 -12.09 6.37
CA GLU A 127 5.91 -12.21 5.09
C GLU A 127 4.41 -11.94 5.21
N ARG A 128 3.77 -12.41 6.29
CA ARG A 128 2.34 -12.19 6.55
C ARG A 128 2.01 -10.73 6.81
N GLY A 129 2.83 -10.04 7.60
CA GLY A 129 2.56 -8.68 8.05
C GLY A 129 2.28 -7.71 6.89
N PRO A 130 3.18 -7.57 5.90
CA PRO A 130 2.97 -6.68 4.77
C PRO A 130 1.75 -7.04 3.92
N LEU A 131 1.46 -8.32 3.76
CA LEU A 131 0.25 -8.77 3.06
C LEU A 131 -1.02 -8.37 3.83
N ALA A 132 -1.03 -8.56 5.15
CA ALA A 132 -2.14 -8.16 6.01
C ALA A 132 -2.37 -6.64 5.98
N VAL A 133 -1.30 -5.84 6.01
CA VAL A 133 -1.40 -4.37 5.88
C VAL A 133 -2.04 -3.96 4.55
N LEU A 134 -1.75 -4.68 3.46
CA LEU A 134 -2.40 -4.45 2.16
C LEU A 134 -3.82 -5.02 2.08
N GLY A 135 -4.36 -5.60 3.15
CA GLY A 135 -5.71 -6.19 3.18
C GLY A 135 -5.81 -7.55 2.50
N VAL A 136 -4.68 -8.25 2.31
CA VAL A 136 -4.67 -9.66 1.90
C VAL A 136 -4.94 -10.53 3.11
N SER A 137 -5.83 -11.51 2.97
CA SER A 137 -6.15 -12.47 4.03
C SER A 137 -6.00 -13.92 3.55
N PRO A 138 -5.79 -14.88 4.47
CA PRO A 138 -5.72 -16.29 4.14
C PRO A 138 -7.11 -16.89 3.83
N SER A 139 -8.21 -16.15 3.97
CA SER A 139 -9.55 -16.66 3.66
C SER A 139 -9.68 -17.11 2.20
N PRO A 140 -10.52 -18.12 1.89
CA PRO A 140 -10.84 -18.50 0.52
C PRO A 140 -11.23 -17.26 -0.29
N ARG A 141 -10.55 -17.00 -1.41
CA ARG A 141 -10.92 -15.89 -2.27
C ARG A 141 -12.31 -16.18 -2.81
N PRO A 142 -13.30 -15.27 -2.69
CA PRO A 142 -14.50 -15.38 -3.50
C PRO A 142 -14.08 -15.44 -4.97
N ARG A 143 -14.78 -16.22 -5.80
CA ARG A 143 -14.52 -16.22 -7.25
C ARG A 143 -14.76 -14.79 -7.73
N GLY A 144 -13.67 -14.07 -7.98
CA GLY A 144 -13.72 -12.73 -8.53
C GLY A 144 -14.40 -12.75 -9.90
N PRO A 145 -14.83 -11.58 -10.42
CA PRO A 145 -15.30 -11.50 -11.79
C PRO A 145 -14.27 -12.15 -12.71
N ARG A 146 -14.74 -12.91 -13.71
CA ARG A 146 -13.88 -13.40 -14.81
C ARG A 146 -13.48 -12.20 -15.66
N THR A 147 -12.59 -11.36 -15.15
CA THR A 147 -11.91 -10.37 -15.96
C THR A 147 -10.93 -11.14 -16.82
N SER A 148 -11.20 -11.20 -18.13
CA SER A 148 -10.13 -11.32 -19.11
C SER A 148 -9.12 -10.25 -18.72
N ALA A 149 -7.92 -10.65 -18.31
CA ALA A 149 -6.85 -9.71 -18.03
C ALA A 149 -6.55 -8.98 -19.34
N GLN A 150 -7.26 -7.88 -19.59
CA GLN A 150 -6.91 -6.95 -20.63
C GLN A 150 -5.61 -6.31 -20.17
N ARG A 151 -4.65 -6.25 -21.09
CA ARG A 151 -3.46 -5.41 -20.96
C ARG A 151 -3.92 -4.01 -20.57
N THR A 152 -3.89 -3.67 -19.29
CA THR A 152 -3.80 -2.27 -18.90
C THR A 152 -2.34 -1.91 -19.05
N GLY A 153 -1.98 -1.50 -20.26
CA GLY A 153 -0.86 -0.59 -20.45
C GLY A 153 -1.20 0.73 -19.76
N SER A 154 -1.19 0.75 -18.43
CA SER A 154 -1.23 1.98 -17.66
C SER A 154 0.19 2.54 -17.70
N ALA A 155 0.43 3.32 -18.75
CA ALA A 155 1.53 4.26 -18.82
C ALA A 155 1.57 5.03 -17.50
N VAL A 156 2.55 4.73 -16.66
CA VAL A 156 2.95 5.59 -15.56
C VAL A 156 3.34 6.91 -16.19
N ARG A 157 2.42 7.87 -16.20
CA ARG A 157 2.74 9.28 -16.37
C ARG A 157 3.61 9.65 -15.17
N HIS A 158 4.92 9.51 -15.34
CA HIS A 158 5.88 10.24 -14.52
C HIS A 158 5.51 11.73 -14.61
N PRO A 159 5.36 12.46 -13.50
CA PRO A 159 5.37 13.90 -13.56
C PRO A 159 6.73 14.32 -14.12
N GLY A 160 6.73 14.66 -15.41
CA GLY A 160 7.89 15.11 -16.14
C GLY A 160 8.53 16.28 -15.40
N ARG A 161 9.84 16.14 -15.17
CA ARG A 161 10.73 17.25 -14.86
C ARG A 161 10.46 18.38 -15.86
N ARG A 162 10.08 19.57 -15.37
CA ARG A 162 10.15 20.79 -16.17
C ARG A 162 11.62 21.00 -16.58
N PRO A 163 11.94 21.15 -17.88
CA PRO A 163 13.24 21.66 -18.28
C PRO A 163 13.37 23.13 -17.84
N PRO A 164 14.57 23.60 -17.45
CA PRO A 164 14.77 24.99 -17.09
C PRO A 164 14.55 25.89 -18.32
N ALA A 165 13.88 27.02 -18.11
CA ALA A 165 13.79 28.10 -19.08
C ALA A 165 15.22 28.56 -19.42
N ARG A 166 15.58 28.52 -20.71
CA ARG A 166 16.71 29.27 -21.21
C ARG A 166 16.25 30.72 -21.43
N ILE A 167 17.07 31.62 -20.91
CA ILE A 167 17.04 33.08 -21.10
C ILE A 167 17.32 33.38 -22.57
#